data_AF-A0A0H5R370-F1
#
_entry.id   AF-A0A0H5R370-F1
#
_cell.length_a   1.000
_cell.length_b   1.000
_cell.length_c   1.000
_cell.angle_alpha   90.00
_cell.angle_beta   90.00
_cell.angle_gamma   90.00
#
_symmetry.space_group_name_H-M   'P 1'
#
loop_
_entity.id
_entity.type
_entity.pdbx_description
1 polymer ?
#
loop_
_entity_poly.entity_id
_entity_poly.type
_entity_poly.pdbx_seq_one_letter_code
_entity_poly.pdbx_strand_id
1 'polypeptide(L)'
;QSVIILVTIDYSVVVEGGPRGIRKYTKLLLHRIKWNAENTFEDDEDEDEEARRPVFVNKCSLVWQGVVPKRGFSGFRMHSASSEDQARKFVSDKNLGHYWDMC
;
A
#
# COMPACT_ATOMS: atom_id res chain seq x y z
N GLN A 1 -8.97 5.35 -18.14
CA GLN A 1 -8.55 4.41 -17.08
C GLN A 1 -7.61 5.16 -16.17
N SER A 2 -7.86 5.14 -14.87
CA SER A 2 -7.07 5.88 -13.89
C SER A 2 -6.23 4.91 -13.07
N VAL A 3 -5.02 5.32 -12.72
CA VAL A 3 -4.10 4.56 -11.87
C VAL A 3 -3.77 5.41 -10.65
N ILE A 4 -3.73 4.75 -9.51
CA ILE A 4 -3.40 5.29 -8.20
C ILE A 4 -2.24 4.50 -7.65
N ILE A 5 -1.29 5.21 -7.05
CA ILE A 5 -0.24 4.63 -6.22
C ILE A 5 -0.36 5.21 -4.83
N LEU A 6 -0.55 4.31 -3.89
CA LEU A 6 -0.62 4.59 -2.47
C LEU A 6 0.55 3.86 -1.82
N VAL A 7 1.31 4.57 -1.00
CA VAL A 7 2.47 4.01 -0.30
C VAL A 7 2.19 4.04 1.20
N THR A 8 2.48 2.93 1.86
CA THR A 8 2.73 2.85 3.30
C THR A 8 4.21 2.60 3.52
N ILE A 9 4.70 2.77 4.75
CA ILE A 9 6.14 2.78 5.07
C ILE A 9 6.89 1.57 4.49
N ASP A 10 6.29 0.37 4.57
CA ASP A 10 6.91 -0.87 4.12
C ASP A 10 6.24 -1.50 2.88
N TYR A 11 5.18 -0.88 2.35
CA TYR A 11 4.37 -1.48 1.27
C TYR A 11 3.92 -0.45 0.22
N SER A 12 4.02 -0.85 -1.05
CA SER A 12 3.42 -0.11 -2.17
C SER A 12 2.12 -0.77 -2.64
N VAL A 13 1.06 0.01 -2.77
CA VAL A 13 -0.24 -0.43 -3.32
C VAL A 13 -0.50 0.31 -4.63
N VAL A 14 -0.51 -0.43 -5.74
CA VAL A 14 -0.83 0.10 -7.08
C VAL A 14 -2.22 -0.38 -7.49
N VAL A 15 -3.07 0.56 -7.90
CA VAL A 15 -4.48 0.28 -8.23
C VAL A 15 -4.82 0.89 -9.59
N GLU A 16 -5.29 0.07 -10.52
CA GLU A 16 -5.80 0.53 -11.81
C GLU A 16 -7.31 0.29 -11.94
N GLY A 17 -8.04 1.28 -12.45
CA GLY A 17 -9.48 1.13 -12.57
C GLY A 17 -10.19 2.26 -13.30
N GLY A 18 -11.52 2.18 -13.31
CA GLY A 18 -12.37 3.29 -13.74
C GLY A 18 -12.42 4.40 -12.68
N PRO A 19 -12.73 5.66 -13.05
CA PRO A 19 -12.72 6.81 -12.13
C PRO A 19 -13.60 6.61 -10.88
N ARG A 20 -14.75 5.94 -11.03
CA ARG A 20 -15.66 5.64 -9.91
C ARG A 20 -15.05 4.65 -8.91
N GLY A 21 -14.39 3.59 -9.41
CA GLY A 21 -13.76 2.56 -8.57
C GLY A 21 -12.57 3.12 -7.82
N ILE A 22 -11.71 3.82 -8.56
CA ILE A 22 -10.55 4.57 -8.05
C ILE A 22 -10.97 5.51 -6.91
N ARG A 23 -11.97 6.37 -7.10
CA ARG A 23 -12.47 7.27 -6.03
C ARG A 23 -12.95 6.53 -4.77
N LYS A 24 -13.60 5.37 -4.92
CA LYS A 24 -14.04 4.55 -3.77
C LYS A 24 -12.84 3.96 -3.03
N TYR A 25 -11.84 3.49 -3.77
CA TYR A 25 -10.64 2.86 -3.21
C TYR A 25 -9.73 3.87 -2.50
N THR A 26 -9.56 5.08 -3.06
CA THR A 26 -8.86 6.19 -2.38
C THR A 26 -9.51 6.53 -1.04
N LYS A 27 -10.86 6.64 -1.01
CA LYS A 27 -11.58 6.90 0.24
C LYS A 27 -11.42 5.77 1.25
N LEU A 28 -11.40 4.52 0.78
CA LEU A 28 -11.15 3.37 1.64
C LEU A 28 -9.78 3.47 2.31
N LEU A 29 -8.71 3.62 1.52
CA LEU A 29 -7.33 3.60 2.03
C LEU A 29 -6.97 4.85 2.84
N LEU A 30 -7.40 6.05 2.44
CA LEU A 30 -6.99 7.28 3.11
C LEU A 30 -7.88 7.71 4.29
N HIS A 31 -9.16 7.29 4.33
CA HIS A 31 -10.11 7.83 5.30
C HIS A 31 -10.82 6.77 6.15
N ARG A 32 -11.04 5.57 5.61
CA ARG A 32 -11.85 4.53 6.30
C ARG A 32 -10.98 3.53 7.06
N ILE A 33 -9.81 3.19 6.53
CA ILE A 33 -8.86 2.31 7.21
C ILE A 33 -8.09 3.14 8.24
N LYS A 34 -8.19 2.69 9.49
CA LYS A 34 -7.42 3.25 10.60
C LYS A 34 -6.08 2.53 10.68
N TRP A 35 -5.08 3.03 9.96
CA TRP A 35 -3.74 2.42 9.91
C TRP A 35 -3.02 2.40 11.26
N ASN A 36 -3.34 3.35 12.14
CA ASN A 36 -2.86 3.45 13.52
C ASN A 36 -3.93 3.07 14.56
N ALA A 37 -4.99 2.34 14.17
CA ALA A 37 -5.78 1.71 15.22
C ALA A 37 -4.81 0.82 16.00
N GLU A 38 -4.68 1.08 17.30
CA GLU A 38 -3.93 0.23 18.23
C GLU A 38 -4.18 -1.23 17.85
N ASN A 39 -3.12 -2.05 17.83
CA ASN A 39 -3.21 -3.48 17.62
C ASN A 39 -4.19 -4.07 18.67
N THR A 40 -5.49 -4.00 18.42
CA THR A 40 -6.54 -4.72 19.14
C THR A 40 -6.69 -6.10 18.52
N PHE A 41 -5.59 -6.70 18.08
CA PHE A 41 -5.49 -8.14 18.22
C PHE A 41 -5.40 -8.32 19.72
N GLU A 42 -6.47 -8.85 20.30
CA GLU A 42 -6.51 -9.30 21.68
C GLU A 42 -5.31 -10.25 21.85
N ASP A 43 -4.18 -9.72 22.32
CA ASP A 43 -3.20 -10.51 23.05
C ASP A 43 -3.97 -10.92 24.31
N ASP A 44 -4.57 -12.10 24.26
CA ASP A 44 -5.03 -12.82 25.43
C ASP A 44 -3.89 -12.79 26.46
N GLU A 45 -4.19 -12.13 27.59
CA GLU A 45 -3.56 -12.24 28.90
C GLU A 45 -2.06 -12.56 28.90
N ASP A 46 -1.22 -11.53 29.06
CA ASP A 46 -0.17 -11.55 30.09
C ASP A 46 0.38 -10.13 30.30
N GLU A 47 0.20 -9.62 31.52
CA GLU A 47 0.74 -8.37 32.04
C GLU A 47 2.28 -8.39 32.01
N ASP A 48 2.90 -7.53 31.20
CA ASP A 48 4.25 -7.03 31.48
C ASP A 48 4.37 -5.55 31.03
N GLU A 49 4.38 -4.66 32.01
CA GLU A 49 4.35 -3.19 31.91
C GLU A 49 5.67 -2.55 31.40
N GLU A 50 6.54 -3.28 30.70
CA GLU A 50 7.89 -2.77 30.33
C GLU A 50 8.28 -2.93 28.85
N ALA A 51 7.32 -3.13 27.95
CA ALA A 51 7.57 -3.05 26.52
C ALA A 51 6.70 -1.95 25.88
N ARG A 52 7.06 -0.68 26.10
CA ARG A 52 6.70 0.39 25.16
C ARG A 52 7.41 0.12 23.83
N ARG A 53 6.89 -0.86 23.08
CA ARG A 53 7.22 -1.05 21.67
C ARG A 53 7.01 0.31 21.00
N PRO A 54 7.96 0.82 20.21
CA PRO A 54 7.78 2.10 19.55
C PRO A 54 6.45 2.05 18.80
N VAL A 55 5.59 3.03 19.05
CA VAL A 55 4.32 3.17 18.33
C VAL A 55 4.70 3.44 16.88
N PHE A 56 4.77 2.40 16.07
CA PHE A 56 5.00 2.51 14.64
C PHE A 56 3.79 3.23 14.06
N VAL A 57 3.98 4.48 13.66
CA VAL A 57 2.94 5.28 13.02
C VAL A 57 2.80 4.79 11.59
N ASN A 58 1.98 3.77 11.37
CA ASN A 58 1.61 3.33 10.04
C ASN A 58 0.66 4.35 9.39
N LYS A 59 1.03 4.83 8.21
CA LYS A 59 0.22 5.77 7.44
C LYS A 59 0.16 5.34 5.99
N CYS A 60 -0.96 5.60 5.34
CA CYS A 60 -1.11 5.46 3.90
C CYS A 60 -1.18 6.86 3.28
N SER A 61 -0.35 7.11 2.27
CA SER A 61 -0.28 8.39 1.56
C SER A 61 -0.47 8.19 0.06
N LEU A 62 -1.21 9.09 -0.58
CA LEU A 62 -1.34 9.12 -2.04
C LEU A 62 -0.09 9.74 -2.63
N VAL A 63 0.68 8.94 -3.36
CA VAL A 63 1.93 9.38 -4.00
C VAL A 63 1.65 9.86 -5.42
N TRP A 64 0.82 9.13 -6.16
CA TRP A 64 0.52 9.48 -7.53
C TRP A 64 -0.90 9.09 -7.94
N GLN A 65 -1.53 9.93 -8.76
CA GLN A 65 -2.82 9.64 -9.39
C GLN A 65 -2.84 10.22 -10.80
N GLY A 66 -3.11 9.37 -11.79
CA GLY A 66 -3.15 9.79 -13.19
C GLY A 66 -3.94 8.86 -14.09
N VAL A 67 -3.89 9.14 -15.39
CA VAL A 67 -4.47 8.31 -16.45
C VAL A 67 -3.32 7.70 -17.22
N VAL A 68 -3.35 6.38 -17.40
CA VAL A 68 -2.42 5.68 -18.28
C VAL A 68 -3.14 5.05 -19.47
N PRO A 69 -2.47 5.00 -20.64
CA PRO A 69 -3.09 4.57 -21.89
C PRO A 69 -3.29 3.05 -21.97
N LYS A 70 -2.50 2.25 -21.25
CA LYS A 70 -2.57 0.78 -21.23
C LYS A 70 -2.68 0.25 -19.80
N ARG A 71 -3.40 -0.87 -19.63
CA ARG A 71 -3.46 -1.59 -18.35
C ARG A 71 -2.13 -2.27 -18.07
N GLY A 72 -1.57 -2.09 -16.88
CA GLY A 72 -0.40 -2.83 -16.40
C GLY A 72 -0.77 -4.17 -15.75
N PHE A 73 -1.99 -4.29 -15.21
CA PHE A 73 -2.41 -5.46 -14.42
C PHE A 73 -3.68 -6.12 -14.98
N SER A 74 -3.67 -7.46 -14.99
CA SER A 74 -4.82 -8.28 -15.38
C SER A 74 -5.76 -8.64 -14.22
N GLY A 75 -5.35 -8.36 -12.98
CA GLY A 75 -6.14 -8.64 -11.78
C GLY A 75 -5.44 -8.16 -10.51
N PHE A 76 -6.12 -8.29 -9.38
CA PHE A 76 -5.58 -7.94 -8.08
C PHE A 76 -4.73 -9.10 -7.53
N ARG A 77 -3.47 -8.84 -7.21
CA ARG A 77 -2.54 -9.84 -6.67
C ARG A 77 -1.68 -9.20 -5.59
N MET A 78 -1.38 -9.96 -4.55
CA MET A 78 -0.40 -9.61 -3.53
C MET A 78 0.93 -10.26 -3.89
N HIS A 79 2.01 -9.50 -3.79
CA HIS A 79 3.37 -10.01 -3.97
C HIS A 79 4.19 -9.60 -2.76
N SER A 80 4.70 -10.58 -2.02
CA SER A 80 5.67 -10.34 -0.95
C SER A 80 7.08 -10.41 -1.52
N ALA A 81 7.92 -9.47 -1.11
CA ALA A 81 9.34 -9.45 -1.42
C ALA A 81 10.11 -9.42 -0.09
N SER A 82 11.17 -10.20 0.03
CA SER A 82 12.00 -10.23 1.25
C SER A 82 13.12 -9.19 1.25
N SER A 83 13.29 -8.44 0.15
CA SER A 83 14.19 -7.29 0.06
C SER A 83 13.65 -6.25 -0.91
N GLU A 84 14.13 -5.01 -0.77
CA GLU A 84 13.80 -3.91 -1.67
C GLU A 84 14.19 -4.24 -3.12
N ASP A 85 15.35 -4.84 -3.34
CA ASP A 85 15.82 -5.25 -4.66
C ASP A 85 14.88 -6.25 -5.34
N GLN A 86 14.28 -7.18 -4.58
CA GLN A 86 13.30 -8.13 -5.10
C GLN A 86 12.00 -7.42 -5.49
N ALA A 87 11.52 -6.50 -4.66
CA ALA A 87 10.34 -5.70 -4.95
C ALA A 87 10.56 -4.84 -6.22
N ARG A 88 11.70 -4.16 -6.30
CA ARG A 88 12.09 -3.34 -7.45
C ARG A 88 12.20 -4.17 -8.73
N LYS A 89 12.80 -5.36 -8.65
CA LYS A 89 12.89 -6.29 -9.78
C LYS A 89 11.50 -6.73 -10.25
N PHE A 90 10.62 -7.14 -9.33
CA PHE A 90 9.25 -7.54 -9.66
C PHE A 90 8.47 -6.43 -10.38
N VAL A 91 8.55 -5.20 -9.87
CA VAL A 91 7.86 -4.04 -10.44
C VAL A 91 8.47 -3.67 -11.81
N SER A 92 9.79 -3.76 -11.95
CA SER A 92 10.49 -3.53 -13.23
C SER A 92 10.13 -4.56 -14.30
N ASP A 93 10.09 -5.84 -13.96
CA ASP A 93 9.70 -6.94 -14.88
C ASP A 93 8.25 -6.79 -15.38
N LYS A 94 7.41 -6.05 -14.64
CA LYS A 94 6.04 -5.72 -15.02
C LYS A 94 5.90 -4.42 -15.79
N ASN A 95 7.02 -3.79 -16.16
CA ASN A 95 7.08 -2.47 -16.80
C ASN A 95 6.47 -1.35 -15.93
N LEU A 96 6.53 -1.52 -14.61
CA LEU A 96 6.03 -0.60 -13.61
C LEU A 96 7.17 0.12 -12.87
N GLY A 97 8.44 -0.08 -13.27
CA GLY A 97 9.61 0.48 -12.56
C GLY A 97 9.52 1.99 -12.33
N HIS A 98 8.97 2.74 -13.29
CA HIS A 98 8.73 4.18 -13.17
C HIS A 98 7.80 4.56 -12.00
N TYR A 99 6.91 3.66 -11.58
CA TYR A 99 6.05 3.87 -10.42
C TYR A 99 6.79 3.66 -9.10
N TRP A 100 7.78 2.75 -9.09
CA TRP A 100 8.69 2.56 -7.96
C TRP A 100 9.54 3.81 -7.73
N ASP A 101 10.11 4.38 -8.81
CA ASP A 101 10.99 5.55 -8.72
C ASP A 101 10.26 6.86 -8.31
N MET A 102 8.93 6.87 -8.27
CA MET A 102 8.12 8.01 -7.80
C MET A 102 7.76 7.94 -6.32
N CYS A 103 8.00 6.79 -5.67
CA CYS A 103 7.72 6.54 -4.26
C CYS A 103 8.95 6.83 -3.41
#